data_AF-A0A013SFZ0-F1
#
_entry.id   AF-A0A013SFZ0-F1
#
_cell.length_a   1.000
_cell.length_b   1.000
_cell.length_c   1.000
_cell.angle_alpha   90.00
_cell.angle_beta   90.00
_cell.angle_gamma   90.00
#
_symmetry.space_group_name_H-M   'P 1'
#
loop_
_entity.id
_entity.type
_entity.pdbx_description
1 polymer ?
#
loop_
_entity_poly.entity_id
_entity_poly.type
_entity_poly.pdbx_seq_one_letter_code
_entity_poly.pdbx_strand_id
1 'polypeptide(L)' 'MSEEQQVQPQLALERIYTKDISFEVPGAQVFTKQWQPELNINLSSAAEKIDPTHFEFF' A
#
# COMPACT_ATOMS: atom_id res chain seq x y z
N MET A 1 -23.92 36.65 16.50
CA MET A 1 -23.25 35.98 15.37
C MET A 1 -21.98 35.36 15.95
N SER A 2 -22.10 34.20 16.57
CA SER A 2 -20.96 33.46 17.10
C SER A 2 -20.77 32.26 16.19
N GLU A 3 -19.63 32.24 15.52
CA GLU A 3 -19.30 31.34 14.43
C GLU A 3 -19.22 29.89 14.94
N GLU A 4 -20.06 29.02 14.39
CA GLU A 4 -19.85 27.57 14.45
C GLU A 4 -18.62 27.26 13.59
N GLN A 5 -17.44 27.23 14.21
CA GLN A 5 -16.24 26.69 13.59
C GLN A 5 -16.51 25.21 13.24
N GLN A 6 -16.96 24.98 12.01
CA GLN A 6 -17.02 23.66 11.41
C GLN A 6 -15.63 23.07 11.46
N VAL A 7 -15.44 22.06 12.33
CA VAL A 7 -14.23 21.25 12.38
C VAL A 7 -14.11 20.56 11.03
N GLN A 8 -13.27 21.11 10.16
CA GLN A 8 -12.96 20.47 8.88
C GLN A 8 -12.17 19.19 9.16
N PRO A 9 -12.51 18.07 8.49
CA PRO A 9 -11.74 16.85 8.63
C PRO A 9 -10.28 17.11 8.24
N GLN A 10 -9.36 16.89 9.20
CA GLN A 10 -7.93 17.02 8.97
C GLN A 10 -7.37 15.63 8.64
N LEU A 11 -6.73 15.51 7.48
CA LEU A 11 -5.93 14.37 7.08
C LEU A 11 -4.47 14.79 7.09
N ALA A 12 -3.67 14.20 7.97
CA ALA A 12 -2.23 14.40 8.02
C ALA A 12 -1.53 13.12 7.53
N LEU A 13 -0.59 13.26 6.58
CA LEU A 13 0.29 12.17 6.20
C LEU A 13 1.43 12.07 7.20
N GLU A 14 1.48 10.98 7.94
CA GLU A 14 2.52 10.80 8.96
C GLU A 14 3.73 10.04 8.44
N ARG A 15 3.51 8.88 7.81
CA ARG A 15 4.60 8.05 7.30
C ARG A 15 4.15 7.25 6.09
N ILE A 16 5.08 7.09 5.15
CA ILE A 16 5.00 6.13 4.06
C ILE A 16 6.18 5.17 4.25
N TYR A 17 5.91 3.87 4.28
CA TYR A 17 6.93 2.84 4.40
C TYR A 17 6.49 1.56 3.71
N THR A 18 7.46 0.72 3.35
CA THR A 18 7.18 -0.60 2.79
C THR A 18 7.03 -1.62 3.92
N LYS A 19 5.87 -2.28 4.00
CA LYS A 19 5.61 -3.34 4.99
C LYS A 19 6.31 -4.65 4.64
N ASP A 20 6.21 -5.04 3.37
CA ASP A 20 6.74 -6.30 2.88
C ASP A 20 7.14 -6.20 1.40
N ILE A 21 8.14 -6.98 1.01
CA ILE A 21 8.58 -7.18 -0.37
C ILE A 21 8.95 -8.65 -0.51
N SER A 22 8.27 -9.34 -1.42
CA SER A 22 8.65 -10.70 -1.83
C SER A 22 9.18 -10.71 -3.26
N PHE A 23 10.27 -11.43 -3.47
CA PHE A 23 10.85 -11.69 -4.79
C PHE A 23 11.38 -13.13 -4.82
N GLU A 24 10.85 -13.92 -5.75
CA GLU A 24 11.20 -15.35 -5.86
C GLU A 24 11.55 -15.71 -7.31
N VAL A 25 12.58 -16.54 -7.45
CA VAL A 25 12.96 -17.15 -8.72
C VAL A 25 12.88 -18.67 -8.56
N PRO A 26 11.84 -19.33 -9.10
CA PRO A 26 11.60 -20.76 -8.88
C PRO A 26 12.74 -21.68 -9.37
N GLY A 27 13.56 -21.21 -10.32
CA GLY A 27 14.71 -21.95 -10.79
C GLY A 27 15.52 -21.21 -11.85
N ALA A 28 16.79 -21.60 -11.99
CA ALA A 28 17.75 -20.96 -12.90
C ALA A 28 17.43 -21.18 -14.40
N GLN A 29 16.45 -22.04 -14.74
CA GLN A 29 16.06 -22.28 -16.13
C GLN A 29 15.51 -21.02 -16.82
N VAL A 30 15.18 -19.97 -16.06
CA VAL A 30 14.79 -18.66 -16.59
C VAL A 30 15.85 -18.05 -17.52
N PHE A 31 17.13 -18.37 -17.32
CA PHE A 31 18.23 -17.82 -18.13
C PHE A 31 18.40 -18.51 -19.50
N THR A 32 17.83 -19.70 -19.70
CA THR A 32 17.98 -20.48 -20.94
C THR A 32 16.71 -20.53 -21.79
N LYS A 33 15.55 -20.18 -21.21
CA LYS A 33 14.27 -20.15 -21.92
C LYS A 33 14.20 -18.90 -22.81
N GLN A 34 13.47 -19.01 -23.92
CA GLN A 34 13.14 -17.85 -24.75
C GLN A 34 12.29 -16.87 -23.93
N TRP A 35 12.63 -15.59 -23.97
CA TRP A 35 11.96 -14.55 -23.21
C TRP A 35 10.54 -14.26 -23.75
N GLN A 36 9.52 -14.78 -23.06
CA GLN A 36 8.09 -14.50 -23.28
C GLN A 36 7.36 -14.53 -21.92
N PRO A 37 7.47 -13.47 -21.11
CA PRO A 37 6.84 -13.44 -19.79
C PRO A 37 5.33 -13.17 -19.89
N GLU A 38 4.56 -13.83 -19.01
CA GLU A 38 3.16 -13.47 -18.73
C GLU A 38 3.12 -12.58 -17.48
N LEU A 39 2.43 -11.44 -17.57
CA LEU A 39 2.30 -10.49 -16.48
C LEU A 39 0.92 -10.61 -15.82
N ASN A 40 0.91 -10.82 -14.51
CA ASN A 40 -0.29 -10.76 -13.69
C ASN A 40 -0.10 -9.69 -12.61
N ILE A 41 -0.99 -8.69 -12.58
CA ILE A 41 -0.95 -7.63 -11.58
C ILE A 41 -2.22 -7.73 -10.74
N ASN A 42 -2.06 -7.94 -9.44
CA ASN A 42 -3.14 -7.89 -8.46
C ASN A 42 -2.84 -6.77 -7.46
N LEU A 43 -3.71 -5.77 -7.39
CA LEU A 43 -3.67 -4.74 -6.36
C LEU A 43 -4.84 -4.95 -5.41
N SER A 44 -4.55 -4.99 -4.12
CA SER A 44 -5.53 -4.99 -3.05
C SER A 44 -5.21 -3.81 -2.13
N SER A 45 -6.26 -3.15 -1.62
CA SER A 45 -6.12 -2.06 -0.66
C SER A 45 -7.03 -2.31 0.53
N ALA A 46 -6.53 -2.10 1.73
CA ALA A 46 -7.26 -2.17 2.98
C ALA A 46 -6.80 -1.07 3.94
N ALA A 47 -7.60 -0.84 4.96
CA ALA A 47 -7.31 0.12 6.01
C ALA A 47 -7.51 -0.55 7.37
N GLU A 48 -6.54 -0.35 8.26
CA GLU A 48 -6.59 -0.82 9.64
C GLU A 48 -6.48 0.37 10.59
N LYS A 49 -7.33 0.39 11.61
CA LYS A 49 -7.28 1.41 12.65
C LYS A 49 -6.22 1.02 13.67
N ILE A 50 -5.16 1.81 13.79
CA ILE A 50 -4.08 1.53 14.74
C ILE A 50 -4.33 2.19 16.10
N ASP A 51 -5.00 3.35 16.12
CA ASP A 51 -5.41 4.04 17.34
C ASP A 51 -6.62 4.97 17.09
N PRO A 52 -7.13 5.73 18.07
CA PRO A 52 -8.32 6.58 17.90
C PRO A 52 -8.25 7.58 16.75
N THR A 53 -7.07 8.10 16.40
CA THR A 53 -6.87 9.15 15.39
C THR A 53 -6.04 8.72 14.19
N HIS A 54 -5.39 7.56 14.24
CA HIS A 54 -4.48 7.08 13.22
C HIS A 54 -4.98 5.82 12.51
N PHE A 55 -4.71 5.76 11.21
CA PHE A 55 -5.03 4.63 10.34
C PHE A 55 -3.81 4.24 9.51
N GLU A 56 -3.62 2.95 9.32
CA GLU A 56 -2.67 2.40 8.35
C GLU A 56 -3.44 1.98 7.10
N PHE A 57 -2.91 2.33 5.93
CA PHE A 57 -3.43 1.89 4.63
C PHE A 57 -2.39 1.00 3.95
N PHE A 58 -2.81 -0.16 3.45
CA PHE A 58 -1.94 -1.14 2.78
C PHE A 58 -2.61 -1.77 1.56
#